data_AF-A0A0S4QN86-F1
#
_entry.id   AF-A0A0S4QN86-F1
#
_cell.length_a   1.000
_cell.length_b   1.000
_cell.length_c   1.000
_cell.angle_alpha   90.00
_cell.angle_beta   90.00
_cell.angle_gamma   90.00
#
_symmetry.space_group_name_H-M   'P 1'
#
loop_
_entity.id
_entity.type
_entity.pdbx_description
1 polymer ?
#
loop_
_entity_poly.entity_id
_entity_poly.type
_entity_poly.pdbx_seq_one_letter_code
_entity_poly.pdbx_strand_id
1 'polypeptide(L)'
;MDGPEAERPSEQPAEQPSEQSAEQPSEQPAEQSAEQRAEGARGAGGRRHYESPLRRQQAAVTRDRILAAATEMVHGFPTWDWGALTIRAVARRAQVNESTVYRYFSNERRLRDAVMRRLEQEAGVDLEGLRLEEFGDVVGRMFAYLSSFPVAQPPPEDPTFADIDERRRRALIAAVSDAAVDWPDEEAELAAAMLDVFWNVPSYERLTVTWKLDPERATRAVNWVIATLGAAVRAGDGPGGEPDGGPGEASSAGSG
;
A
#
# COMPACT_ATOMS: atom_id res chain seq x y z
N MET A 1 27.46 48.65 -45.81
CA MET A 1 28.54 47.65 -45.82
C MET A 1 28.30 46.60 -44.76
N ASP A 2 27.53 45.55 -44.96
CA ASP A 2 26.48 45.17 -45.89
C ASP A 2 26.17 43.73 -45.45
N GLY A 3 24.89 43.36 -45.32
CA GLY A 3 24.50 41.94 -45.34
C GLY A 3 24.56 41.44 -46.79
N PRO A 4 23.79 40.40 -47.18
CA PRO A 4 23.06 39.39 -46.42
C PRO A 4 23.15 37.99 -47.10
N GLU A 5 22.33 37.02 -46.69
CA GLU A 5 21.63 35.96 -47.48
C GLU A 5 21.32 34.79 -46.52
N ALA A 6 20.11 34.53 -46.02
CA ALA A 6 18.75 34.50 -46.58
C ALA A 6 18.53 33.38 -47.61
N GLU A 7 18.18 32.18 -47.15
CA GLU A 7 17.56 31.14 -48.00
C GLU A 7 16.36 30.47 -47.31
N ARG A 8 15.17 30.96 -47.70
CA ARG A 8 13.90 30.27 -47.99
C ARG A 8 13.09 31.26 -48.87
N PRO A 9 12.06 30.89 -49.65
CA PRO A 9 11.44 29.58 -49.97
C PRO A 9 11.35 29.37 -51.52
N SER A 10 10.77 28.30 -52.08
CA SER A 10 9.38 28.26 -52.62
C SER A 10 9.30 27.08 -53.62
N GLU A 11 8.35 26.15 -53.47
CA GLU A 11 7.10 26.00 -54.23
C GLU A 11 7.14 24.95 -55.38
N GLN A 12 6.16 24.04 -55.30
CA GLN A 12 5.55 23.17 -56.32
C GLN A 12 5.16 23.94 -57.62
N PRO A 13 4.60 23.35 -58.72
CA PRO A 13 3.90 22.06 -58.89
C PRO A 13 4.12 21.35 -60.26
N ALA A 14 3.31 20.31 -60.51
CA ALA A 14 2.60 20.04 -61.77
C ALA A 14 2.97 18.81 -62.63
N GLU A 15 1.96 17.94 -62.74
CA GLU A 15 1.41 17.38 -63.98
C GLU A 15 2.03 16.13 -64.67
N GLN A 16 1.17 15.10 -64.68
CA GLN A 16 1.02 14.01 -65.66
C GLN A 16 0.99 14.54 -67.12
N PRO A 17 1.22 13.75 -68.20
CA PRO A 17 0.29 12.71 -68.70
C PRO A 17 1.06 11.56 -69.42
N SER A 18 0.54 10.53 -70.09
CA SER A 18 -0.73 10.19 -70.74
C SER A 18 -0.73 8.65 -70.93
N GLU A 19 -1.88 7.96 -70.84
CA GLU A 19 -2.56 7.30 -71.99
C GLU A 19 -1.85 6.05 -72.56
N GLN A 20 -2.48 4.94 -72.95
CA GLN A 20 -3.81 4.75 -73.51
C GLN A 20 -4.12 3.24 -73.59
N SER A 21 -5.40 2.92 -73.36
CA SER A 21 -6.26 1.97 -74.09
C SER A 21 -5.79 0.54 -74.41
N ALA A 22 -6.59 -0.44 -73.99
CA ALA A 22 -7.48 -1.13 -74.92
C ALA A 22 -8.51 -2.05 -74.22
N GLU A 23 -9.76 -1.87 -74.62
CA GLU A 23 -10.81 -2.90 -74.80
C GLU A 23 -11.46 -3.56 -73.56
N GLN A 24 -12.63 -3.04 -73.21
CA GLN A 24 -13.82 -3.88 -72.96
C GLN A 24 -14.48 -4.19 -74.33
N PRO A 25 -15.22 -5.31 -74.50
CA PRO A 25 -16.62 -5.29 -74.08
C PRO A 25 -17.18 -6.62 -73.50
N SER A 26 -17.91 -6.47 -72.40
CA SER A 26 -19.19 -7.11 -72.04
C SER A 26 -19.41 -8.62 -72.21
N GLU A 27 -19.69 -9.29 -71.09
CA GLU A 27 -20.82 -10.22 -70.95
C GLU A 27 -21.31 -10.28 -69.49
N GLN A 28 -22.63 -10.27 -69.33
CA GLN A 28 -23.40 -10.09 -68.09
C GLN A 28 -23.49 -11.38 -67.23
N PRO A 29 -23.93 -11.27 -65.95
CA PRO A 29 -23.38 -12.07 -64.84
C PRO A 29 -24.11 -13.38 -64.56
N ALA A 30 -23.32 -14.44 -64.34
CA ALA A 30 -23.74 -15.73 -63.80
C ALA A 30 -23.62 -15.80 -62.25
N GLU A 31 -23.86 -14.69 -61.54
CA GLU A 31 -23.62 -14.59 -60.09
C GLU A 31 -24.85 -14.90 -59.20
N GLN A 32 -26.00 -15.27 -59.76
CA GLN A 32 -27.20 -15.55 -58.94
C GLN A 32 -27.38 -17.01 -58.48
N SER A 33 -26.44 -17.90 -58.74
CA SER A 33 -26.56 -19.33 -58.37
C SER A 33 -25.46 -19.87 -57.43
N ALA A 34 -24.53 -19.03 -56.98
CA ALA A 34 -23.52 -19.39 -55.98
C ALA A 34 -23.86 -18.90 -54.56
N GLU A 35 -24.66 -17.85 -54.39
CA GLU A 35 -24.99 -17.29 -53.07
C GLU A 35 -26.08 -18.07 -52.31
N GLN A 36 -26.90 -18.89 -52.97
CA GLN A 36 -27.96 -19.68 -52.30
C GLN A 36 -27.51 -21.06 -51.79
N ARG A 37 -26.29 -21.52 -52.12
CA ARG A 37 -25.71 -22.77 -51.56
C ARG A 37 -24.76 -22.55 -50.38
N ALA A 38 -24.45 -21.31 -50.03
CA ALA A 38 -23.71 -20.98 -48.81
C ALA A 38 -24.62 -20.59 -47.63
N GLU A 39 -25.94 -20.63 -47.81
CA GLU A 39 -26.93 -20.22 -46.80
C GLU A 39 -27.52 -21.39 -45.97
N GLY A 40 -26.92 -22.58 -46.10
CA GLY A 40 -27.24 -23.78 -45.30
C GLY A 40 -26.28 -24.05 -44.13
N ALA A 41 -25.22 -23.26 -43.94
CA ALA A 41 -24.31 -23.37 -42.81
C ALA A 41 -24.62 -22.31 -41.73
N ARG A 42 -25.90 -22.06 -41.46
CA ARG A 42 -26.37 -21.42 -40.22
C ARG A 42 -26.28 -22.42 -39.06
N GLY A 43 -25.06 -22.86 -38.79
CA GLY A 43 -24.66 -23.44 -37.51
C GLY A 43 -23.88 -22.39 -36.74
N ALA A 44 -24.55 -21.29 -36.39
CA ALA A 44 -24.07 -20.34 -35.40
C ALA A 44 -23.94 -21.07 -34.06
N GLY A 45 -22.85 -21.81 -33.90
CA GLY A 45 -22.33 -22.25 -32.63
C GLY A 45 -21.84 -21.01 -31.89
N GLY A 46 -22.79 -20.18 -31.45
CA GLY A 46 -22.53 -19.15 -30.47
C GLY A 46 -21.79 -19.85 -29.35
N ARG A 47 -20.53 -19.46 -29.14
CA ARG A 47 -19.76 -19.84 -27.96
C ARG A 47 -20.53 -19.28 -26.78
N ARG A 48 -21.54 -20.03 -26.31
CA ARG A 48 -22.17 -19.80 -25.03
C ARG A 48 -21.00 -19.86 -24.06
N HIS A 49 -20.67 -18.71 -23.49
CA HIS A 49 -19.82 -18.60 -22.33
C HIS A 49 -20.52 -19.39 -21.23
N TYR A 50 -20.28 -20.71 -21.19
CA TYR A 50 -20.56 -21.51 -20.03
C TYR A 50 -19.48 -21.17 -19.00
N GLU A 51 -19.59 -19.98 -18.43
CA GLU A 51 -19.03 -19.69 -17.13
C GLU A 51 -19.83 -20.49 -16.12
N SER A 52 -19.44 -21.75 -15.97
CA SER A 52 -19.94 -22.61 -14.92
C SER A 52 -19.71 -21.92 -13.56
N PRO A 53 -20.75 -21.73 -12.74
CA PRO A 53 -20.61 -21.24 -11.37
C PRO A 53 -19.55 -22.01 -10.58
N LEU A 54 -19.43 -23.33 -10.84
CA LEU A 54 -18.43 -24.21 -10.23
C LEU A 54 -17.00 -23.84 -10.62
N ARG A 55 -16.76 -23.38 -11.87
CA ARG A 55 -15.43 -22.94 -12.32
C ARG A 55 -15.04 -21.60 -11.72
N ARG A 56 -16.01 -20.69 -11.50
CA ARG A 56 -15.80 -19.42 -10.78
C ARG A 56 -15.50 -19.67 -9.30
N GLN A 57 -16.25 -20.58 -8.67
CA GLN A 57 -16.01 -20.97 -7.28
C GLN A 57 -14.63 -21.61 -7.08
N GLN A 58 -14.24 -22.55 -7.96
CA GLN A 58 -12.89 -23.15 -7.94
C GLN A 58 -11.77 -22.12 -8.15
N ALA A 59 -12.01 -21.13 -9.02
CA ALA A 59 -11.06 -20.05 -9.25
C ALA A 59 -10.92 -19.14 -8.02
N ALA A 60 -12.02 -18.82 -7.34
CA ALA A 60 -12.01 -18.08 -6.08
C ALA A 60 -11.26 -18.86 -4.97
N VAL A 61 -11.58 -20.15 -4.79
CA VAL A 61 -10.88 -21.02 -3.82
C VAL A 61 -9.38 -21.09 -4.08
N THR A 62 -8.97 -21.18 -5.35
CA THR A 62 -7.54 -21.20 -5.71
C THR A 62 -6.87 -19.86 -5.41
N ARG A 63 -7.53 -18.75 -5.74
CA ARG A 63 -7.05 -17.41 -5.43
C ARG A 63 -6.89 -17.20 -3.93
N ASP A 64 -7.87 -17.63 -3.14
CA ASP A 64 -7.84 -17.48 -1.67
C ASP A 64 -6.75 -18.34 -1.04
N ARG A 65 -6.51 -19.56 -1.54
CA ARG A 65 -5.37 -20.39 -1.11
C ARG A 65 -4.02 -19.73 -1.38
N ILE A 66 -3.85 -19.11 -2.55
CA ILE A 66 -2.63 -18.39 -2.89
C ILE A 66 -2.45 -17.19 -1.96
N LEU A 67 -3.53 -16.43 -1.70
CA LEU A 67 -3.49 -15.27 -0.85
C LEU A 67 -3.19 -15.63 0.61
N ALA A 68 -3.86 -16.65 1.16
CA ALA A 68 -3.60 -17.17 2.50
C ALA A 68 -2.15 -17.64 2.66
N ALA A 69 -1.61 -18.37 1.68
CA ALA A 69 -0.21 -18.78 1.69
C ALA A 69 0.76 -17.59 1.69
N ALA A 70 0.43 -16.52 0.97
CA ALA A 70 1.23 -15.31 0.93
C ALA A 70 1.16 -14.52 2.25
N THR A 71 -0.02 -14.39 2.84
CA THR A 71 -0.24 -13.77 4.15
C THR A 71 0.54 -14.50 5.26
N GLU A 72 0.44 -15.84 5.29
CA GLU A 72 1.22 -16.69 6.21
C GLU A 72 2.74 -16.50 6.08
N MET A 73 3.25 -16.26 4.87
CA MET A 73 4.68 -15.97 4.69
C MET A 73 5.07 -14.64 5.35
N VAL A 74 4.25 -13.61 5.18
CA VAL A 74 4.52 -12.28 5.75
C VAL A 74 4.52 -12.31 7.28
N HIS A 75 3.65 -13.12 7.89
CA HIS A 75 3.65 -13.33 9.35
C HIS A 75 4.97 -13.90 9.90
N GLY A 76 5.72 -14.62 9.07
CA GLY A 76 7.02 -15.17 9.44
C GLY A 76 8.20 -14.25 9.09
N PHE A 77 7.97 -13.07 8.52
CA PHE A 77 9.08 -12.19 8.14
C PHE A 77 9.59 -11.38 9.33
N PRO A 78 10.92 -11.28 9.50
CA PRO A 78 11.54 -10.60 10.63
C PRO A 78 11.34 -9.08 10.61
N THR A 79 11.06 -8.53 9.43
CA THR A 79 10.84 -7.11 9.18
C THR A 79 9.72 -6.97 8.14
N TRP A 80 9.18 -5.75 7.98
CA TRP A 80 8.34 -5.39 6.82
C TRP A 80 9.17 -5.34 5.51
N ASP A 81 10.14 -6.23 5.33
CA ASP A 81 10.85 -6.45 4.08
C ASP A 81 10.12 -7.52 3.26
N TRP A 82 9.39 -7.04 2.25
CA TRP A 82 8.59 -7.87 1.35
C TRP A 82 9.40 -8.41 0.17
N GLY A 83 10.72 -8.21 0.15
CA GLY A 83 11.61 -8.70 -0.90
C GLY A 83 11.52 -10.21 -1.08
N ALA A 84 11.30 -10.96 0.01
CA ALA A 84 11.10 -12.41 -0.02
C ALA A 84 9.71 -12.84 -0.54
N LEU A 85 8.71 -11.94 -0.57
CA LEU A 85 7.37 -12.22 -1.10
C LEU A 85 7.36 -12.14 -2.63
N THR A 86 7.95 -13.14 -3.27
CA THR A 86 7.98 -13.28 -4.74
C THR A 86 6.90 -14.22 -5.23
N ILE A 87 6.49 -14.10 -6.50
CA ILE A 87 5.53 -15.04 -7.11
C ILE A 87 6.02 -16.49 -7.00
N ARG A 88 7.32 -16.72 -7.22
CA ARG A 88 7.93 -18.05 -7.11
C ARG A 88 7.87 -18.61 -5.69
N ALA A 89 8.13 -17.78 -4.68
CA ALA A 89 8.07 -18.20 -3.28
C ALA A 89 6.63 -18.54 -2.87
N VAL A 90 5.66 -17.70 -3.26
CA VAL A 90 4.24 -17.92 -2.98
C VAL A 90 3.70 -19.14 -3.72
N ALA A 91 4.04 -19.34 -5.00
CA ALA A 91 3.64 -20.52 -5.77
C ALA A 91 4.09 -21.83 -5.08
N ARG A 92 5.34 -21.85 -4.61
CA ARG A 92 5.90 -22.97 -3.84
C ARG A 92 5.15 -23.20 -2.54
N ARG A 93 4.88 -22.14 -1.76
CA ARG A 93 4.18 -22.23 -0.47
C ARG A 93 2.72 -22.64 -0.61
N ALA A 94 2.06 -22.20 -1.68
CA ALA A 94 0.67 -22.54 -2.02
C ALA A 94 0.54 -23.89 -2.75
N GLN A 95 1.67 -24.51 -3.13
CA GLN A 95 1.74 -25.75 -3.90
C GLN A 95 1.02 -25.66 -5.26
N VAL A 96 1.22 -24.56 -5.97
CA VAL A 96 0.67 -24.31 -7.31
C VAL A 96 1.80 -23.96 -8.30
N ASN A 97 1.50 -24.03 -9.60
CA ASN A 97 2.43 -23.56 -10.63
C ASN A 97 2.50 -22.02 -10.66
N GLU A 98 3.66 -21.44 -10.95
CA GLU A 98 3.83 -19.98 -11.08
C GLU A 98 2.85 -19.36 -12.08
N SER A 99 2.58 -20.03 -13.21
CA SER A 99 1.58 -19.58 -14.20
C SER A 99 0.16 -19.45 -13.61
N THR A 100 -0.18 -20.27 -12.61
CA THR A 100 -1.45 -20.17 -11.89
C THR A 100 -1.48 -18.93 -11.01
N VAL A 101 -0.36 -18.57 -10.37
CA VAL A 101 -0.25 -17.33 -9.61
C VAL A 101 -0.33 -16.12 -10.54
N TYR A 102 0.43 -16.10 -11.64
CA TYR A 102 0.39 -15.04 -12.65
C TYR A 102 -1.01 -14.79 -13.23
N ARG A 103 -1.82 -15.85 -13.37
CA ARG A 103 -3.21 -15.74 -13.83
C ARG A 103 -4.08 -14.92 -12.88
N TYR A 104 -3.85 -14.98 -11.57
CA TYR A 104 -4.63 -14.25 -10.57
C TYR A 104 -3.98 -12.94 -10.14
N PHE A 105 -2.65 -12.88 -10.16
CA PHE A 105 -1.84 -11.75 -9.78
C PHE A 105 -0.84 -11.48 -10.90
N SER A 106 -1.15 -10.50 -11.75
CA SER A 106 -0.38 -10.25 -12.97
C SER A 106 1.09 -9.89 -12.74
N ASN A 107 1.44 -9.45 -11.53
CA ASN A 107 2.81 -9.19 -11.08
C ASN A 107 2.92 -9.21 -9.55
N GLU A 108 4.15 -9.12 -9.04
CA GLU A 108 4.43 -9.08 -7.60
C GLU A 108 3.78 -7.90 -6.89
N ARG A 109 3.68 -6.73 -7.54
CA ARG A 109 2.99 -5.57 -6.95
C ARG A 109 1.53 -5.90 -6.67
N ARG A 110 0.80 -6.47 -7.64
CA ARG A 110 -0.60 -6.85 -7.45
C ARG A 110 -0.80 -7.91 -6.37
N LEU A 111 0.15 -8.82 -6.23
CA LEU A 111 0.17 -9.80 -5.14
C LEU A 111 0.38 -9.11 -3.79
N ARG A 112 1.41 -8.27 -3.66
CA ARG A 112 1.69 -7.48 -2.45
C ARG A 112 0.50 -6.60 -2.07
N ASP A 113 -0.10 -5.88 -3.01
CA ASP A 113 -1.29 -5.06 -2.78
C ASP A 113 -2.46 -5.89 -2.25
N ALA A 114 -2.64 -7.13 -2.76
CA ALA A 114 -3.70 -8.01 -2.30
C ALA A 114 -3.45 -8.56 -0.90
N VAL A 115 -2.19 -8.86 -0.57
CA VAL A 115 -1.79 -9.25 0.78
C VAL A 115 -1.95 -8.09 1.75
N MET A 116 -1.53 -6.87 1.39
CA MET A 116 -1.74 -5.68 2.22
C MET A 116 -3.21 -5.47 2.56
N ARG A 117 -4.11 -5.52 1.57
CA ARG A 117 -5.57 -5.46 1.82
C ARG A 117 -6.08 -6.58 2.72
N ARG A 118 -5.47 -7.76 2.64
CA ARG A 118 -5.84 -8.89 3.51
C ARG A 118 -5.40 -8.64 4.95
N LEU A 119 -4.18 -8.13 5.16
CA LEU A 119 -3.69 -7.76 6.49
C LEU A 119 -4.52 -6.63 7.10
N GLU A 120 -4.89 -5.61 6.32
CA GLU A 120 -5.79 -4.53 6.75
C GLU A 120 -7.14 -5.10 7.21
N GLN A 121 -7.74 -6.02 6.44
CA GLN A 121 -9.00 -6.68 6.81
C GLN A 121 -8.86 -7.52 8.09
N GLU A 122 -7.76 -8.24 8.26
CA GLU A 122 -7.52 -9.08 9.45
C GLU A 122 -7.27 -8.23 10.70
N ALA A 123 -6.61 -7.08 10.56
CA ALA A 123 -6.48 -6.07 11.62
C ALA A 123 -7.76 -5.22 11.80
N GLY A 124 -8.77 -5.43 10.96
CA GLY A 124 -10.01 -4.64 10.90
C GLY A 124 -9.83 -3.18 10.47
N VAL A 125 -8.66 -2.80 9.96
CA VAL A 125 -8.28 -1.42 9.63
C VAL A 125 -8.93 -0.98 8.31
N ASP A 126 -9.59 0.17 8.35
CA ASP A 126 -10.08 0.89 7.16
C ASP A 126 -9.27 2.18 6.99
N LEU A 127 -8.46 2.25 5.93
CA LEU A 127 -7.67 3.43 5.60
C LEU A 127 -8.42 4.41 4.69
N GLU A 128 -9.49 3.98 4.01
CA GLU A 128 -10.26 4.84 3.11
C GLU A 128 -11.17 5.80 3.90
N GLY A 129 -11.69 5.32 5.04
CA GLY A 129 -12.53 6.10 5.95
C GLY A 129 -11.80 6.82 7.09
N LEU A 130 -10.46 6.83 7.09
CA LEU A 130 -9.66 7.26 8.25
C LEU A 130 -9.92 8.72 8.67
N ARG A 131 -10.35 8.91 9.92
CA ARG A 131 -10.39 10.22 10.60
C ARG A 131 -9.24 10.38 11.59
N LEU A 132 -8.86 11.62 11.88
CA LEU A 132 -7.73 11.93 12.77
C LEU A 132 -7.97 11.41 14.18
N GLU A 133 -9.20 11.56 14.68
CA GLU A 133 -9.60 11.14 16.03
C GLU A 133 -9.58 9.61 16.19
N GLU A 134 -9.77 8.88 15.10
CA GLU A 134 -9.78 7.41 15.05
C GLU A 134 -8.38 6.82 14.80
N PHE A 135 -7.39 7.67 14.53
CA PHE A 135 -6.05 7.20 14.17
C PHE A 135 -5.40 6.41 15.31
N GLY A 136 -5.64 6.81 16.56
CA GLY A 136 -5.20 6.07 17.75
C GLY A 136 -5.73 4.63 17.76
N ASP A 137 -7.03 4.45 17.51
CA ASP A 137 -7.67 3.12 17.46
C ASP A 137 -7.16 2.26 16.31
N VAL A 138 -6.86 2.89 15.17
CA VAL A 138 -6.27 2.21 14.00
C VAL A 138 -4.86 1.70 14.33
N VAL A 139 -4.02 2.53 14.96
CA VAL A 139 -2.69 2.13 15.40
C VAL A 139 -2.77 1.04 16.47
N GLY A 140 -3.68 1.16 17.43
CA GLY A 140 -3.89 0.16 18.49
C GLY A 140 -4.25 -1.21 17.93
N ARG A 141 -5.17 -1.27 16.96
CA ARG A 141 -5.53 -2.52 16.26
C ARG A 141 -4.37 -3.09 15.45
N MET A 142 -3.62 -2.24 14.76
CA MET A 142 -2.42 -2.66 14.03
C MET A 142 -1.38 -3.25 14.98
N PHE A 143 -1.10 -2.62 16.12
CA PHE A 143 -0.11 -3.12 17.08
C PHE A 143 -0.58 -4.40 17.78
N ALA A 144 -1.86 -4.50 18.14
CA ALA A 144 -2.44 -5.73 18.67
C ALA A 144 -2.31 -6.89 17.66
N TYR A 145 -2.61 -6.63 16.39
CA TYR A 145 -2.43 -7.61 15.33
C TYR A 145 -0.95 -7.99 15.15
N LEU A 146 -0.04 -7.03 15.15
CA LEU A 146 1.40 -7.29 15.03
C LEU A 146 1.97 -8.08 16.22
N SER A 147 1.45 -7.85 17.43
CA SER A 147 1.87 -8.58 18.63
C SER A 147 1.51 -10.08 18.59
N SER A 148 0.61 -10.49 17.69
CA SER A 148 0.26 -11.89 17.50
C SER A 148 1.33 -12.69 16.74
N PHE A 149 2.32 -12.02 16.13
CA PHE A 149 3.40 -12.65 15.38
C PHE A 149 4.70 -12.72 16.18
N PRO A 150 5.51 -13.77 16.00
CA PRO A 150 6.83 -13.83 16.61
C PRO A 150 7.71 -12.70 16.04
N VAL A 151 8.08 -11.76 16.90
CA VAL A 151 9.09 -10.73 16.56
C VAL A 151 10.42 -11.44 16.36
N ALA A 152 10.98 -11.40 15.15
CA ALA A 152 12.34 -11.87 14.97
C ALA A 152 13.28 -10.96 15.76
N GLN A 153 14.14 -11.57 16.57
CA GLN A 153 15.21 -10.86 17.24
C GLN A 153 16.03 -10.14 16.15
N PRO A 154 16.18 -8.80 16.22
CA PRO A 154 17.11 -8.13 15.33
C PRO A 154 18.50 -8.76 15.50
N PRO A 155 19.33 -8.78 14.44
CA PRO A 155 20.71 -9.22 14.59
C PRO A 155 21.37 -8.42 15.72
N PRO A 156 22.31 -9.03 16.47
CA PRO A 156 22.96 -8.36 17.59
C PRO A 156 23.52 -7.02 17.12
N GLU A 157 23.07 -5.94 17.75
CA GLU A 157 23.55 -4.60 17.47
C GLU A 157 25.05 -4.52 17.76
N ASP A 158 25.76 -3.68 17.00
CA ASP A 158 27.14 -3.34 17.35
C ASP A 158 27.15 -2.75 18.78
N PRO A 159 28.04 -3.23 19.67
CA PRO A 159 28.09 -2.76 21.06
C PRO A 159 28.16 -1.23 21.20
N THR A 160 28.77 -0.54 20.22
CA THR A 160 28.86 0.92 20.19
C THR A 160 27.49 1.59 20.06
N PHE A 161 26.61 1.04 19.21
CA PHE A 161 25.26 1.58 19.02
C PHE A 161 24.36 1.23 20.21
N ALA A 162 24.48 0.00 20.74
CA ALA A 162 23.76 -0.43 21.93
C ALA A 162 24.05 0.47 23.15
N ASP A 163 25.32 0.82 23.40
CA ASP A 163 25.71 1.72 24.50
C ASP A 163 25.18 3.15 24.32
N ILE A 164 25.11 3.63 23.07
CA ILE A 164 24.55 4.94 22.75
C ILE A 164 23.04 4.96 23.01
N ASP A 165 22.34 3.92 22.58
CA ASP A 165 20.88 3.83 22.74
C ASP A 165 20.49 3.65 24.21
N GLU A 166 21.25 2.85 24.98
CA GLU A 166 21.05 2.74 26.43
C GLU A 166 21.30 4.06 27.17
N ARG A 167 22.36 4.79 26.81
CA ARG A 167 22.62 6.12 27.38
C ARG A 167 21.50 7.10 27.03
N ARG A 168 20.97 7.05 25.80
CA ARG A 168 19.88 7.92 25.36
C ARG A 168 18.58 7.60 26.08
N ARG A 169 18.20 6.32 26.16
CA ARG A 169 17.02 5.85 26.89
C ARG A 169 17.02 6.39 28.31
N ARG A 170 18.12 6.21 29.05
CA ARG A 170 18.25 6.73 30.42
C ARG A 170 18.15 8.25 30.49
N ALA A 171 18.74 8.98 29.54
CA ALA A 171 18.68 10.44 29.52
C ALA A 171 17.25 10.95 29.25
N LEU A 172 16.49 10.30 28.35
CA LEU A 172 15.11 10.66 28.06
C LEU A 172 14.18 10.37 29.24
N ILE A 173 14.30 9.19 29.86
CA ILE A 173 13.52 8.82 31.05
C ILE A 173 13.75 9.83 32.18
N ALA A 174 15.02 10.17 32.45
CA ALA A 174 15.36 11.17 33.47
C ALA A 174 14.77 12.55 33.14
N ALA A 175 14.89 13.01 31.89
CA ALA A 175 14.36 14.31 31.48
C ALA A 175 12.82 14.40 31.59
N VAL A 176 12.11 13.31 31.30
CA VAL A 176 10.64 13.26 31.45
C VAL A 176 10.26 13.20 32.94
N SER A 177 10.94 12.38 33.73
CA SER A 177 10.67 12.24 35.18
C SER A 177 10.90 13.55 35.93
N ASP A 178 11.96 14.29 35.57
CA ASP A 178 12.25 15.62 36.14
C ASP A 178 11.16 16.65 35.77
N ALA A 179 10.54 16.51 34.60
CA ALA A 179 9.49 17.41 34.11
C ALA A 179 8.08 17.05 34.63
N ALA A 180 7.86 15.81 35.04
CA ALA A 180 6.60 15.27 35.53
C ALA A 180 6.81 14.45 36.81
N VAL A 181 7.23 15.13 37.89
CA VAL A 181 7.62 14.52 39.18
C VAL A 181 6.50 13.68 39.82
N ASP A 182 5.24 14.02 39.54
CA ASP A 182 4.07 13.35 40.12
C ASP A 182 3.60 12.13 39.32
N TRP A 183 4.23 11.82 38.18
CA TRP A 183 3.86 10.67 37.36
C TRP A 183 4.43 9.35 37.92
N PRO A 184 3.73 8.22 37.72
CA PRO A 184 4.33 6.90 37.85
C PRO A 184 5.51 6.73 36.89
N ASP A 185 6.53 5.98 37.32
CA ASP A 185 7.71 5.66 36.49
C ASP A 185 7.33 5.07 35.12
N GLU A 186 6.28 4.26 35.07
CA GLU A 186 5.76 3.65 33.84
C GLU A 186 5.25 4.70 32.83
N GLU A 187 4.55 5.74 33.29
CA GLU A 187 4.07 6.81 32.40
C GLU A 187 5.23 7.66 31.86
N ALA A 188 6.22 7.93 32.71
CA ALA A 188 7.44 8.62 32.30
C ALA A 188 8.23 7.80 31.26
N GLU A 189 8.31 6.48 31.45
CA GLU A 189 8.93 5.56 30.49
C GLU A 189 8.20 5.55 29.14
N LEU A 190 6.86 5.47 29.15
CA LEU A 190 6.05 5.51 27.93
C LEU A 190 6.23 6.82 27.15
N ALA A 191 6.21 7.97 27.83
CA ALA A 191 6.44 9.26 27.19
C ALA A 191 7.88 9.40 26.65
N ALA A 192 8.87 8.92 27.40
CA ALA A 192 10.27 8.87 26.94
C ALA A 192 10.44 7.99 25.70
N ALA A 193 9.80 6.82 25.67
CA ALA A 193 9.81 5.92 24.51
C ALA A 193 9.21 6.58 23.26
N MET A 194 8.12 7.33 23.41
CA MET A 194 7.50 8.07 22.29
C MET A 194 8.40 9.19 21.74
N LEU A 195 9.17 9.87 22.61
CA LEU A 195 10.16 10.85 22.17
C LEU A 195 11.34 10.18 21.44
N ASP A 196 11.78 9.01 21.89
CA ASP A 196 12.88 8.26 21.29
C ASP A 196 12.59 7.82 19.83
N VAL A 197 11.32 7.58 19.49
CA VAL A 197 10.90 7.27 18.10
C VAL A 197 11.41 8.32 17.11
N PHE A 198 11.46 9.59 17.49
CA PHE A 198 11.90 10.67 16.60
C PHE A 198 13.42 10.80 16.46
N TRP A 199 14.19 10.09 17.29
CA TRP A 199 15.65 10.06 17.18
C TRP A 199 16.14 9.02 16.17
N ASN A 200 15.33 8.00 15.85
CA ASN A 200 15.78 6.89 15.03
C ASN A 200 15.88 7.24 13.52
N VAL A 201 16.87 6.65 12.83
CA VAL A 201 17.08 6.82 11.38
C VAL A 201 15.82 6.44 10.57
N PRO A 202 15.10 5.33 10.88
CA PRO A 202 13.88 4.98 10.16
C PRO A 202 12.80 6.07 10.16
N SER A 203 12.66 6.85 11.23
CA SER A 203 11.71 7.97 11.31
C SER A 203 12.11 9.10 10.36
N TYR A 204 13.41 9.43 10.29
CA TYR A 204 13.92 10.40 9.32
C TYR A 204 13.72 9.94 7.88
N GLU A 205 14.04 8.68 7.57
CA GLU A 205 13.82 8.10 6.24
C GLU A 205 12.33 8.05 5.89
N ARG A 206 11.47 7.75 6.85
CA ARG A 206 10.02 7.79 6.64
C ARG A 206 9.58 9.19 6.21
N LEU A 207 10.03 10.24 6.90
CA LEU A 207 9.66 11.63 6.57
C LEU A 207 10.24 12.10 5.22
N THR A 208 11.48 11.72 4.90
CA THR A 208 12.18 12.23 3.71
C THR A 208 11.95 11.37 2.46
N VAL A 209 11.87 10.05 2.59
CA VAL A 209 11.69 9.12 1.46
C VAL A 209 10.21 8.85 1.19
N THR A 210 9.44 8.52 2.24
CA THR A 210 8.02 8.16 2.06
C THR A 210 7.15 9.41 1.92
N TRP A 211 7.31 10.36 2.83
CA TRP A 211 6.55 11.62 2.82
C TRP A 211 7.15 12.71 1.93
N LYS A 212 8.38 12.49 1.41
CA LYS A 212 9.06 13.40 0.48
C LYS A 212 9.25 14.82 1.02
N LEU A 213 9.39 14.96 2.33
CA LEU A 213 9.74 16.23 2.94
C LEU A 213 11.23 16.49 2.73
N ASP A 214 11.59 17.74 2.46
CA ASP A 214 12.98 18.16 2.56
C ASP A 214 13.44 18.13 4.04
N PRO A 215 14.77 18.12 4.30
CA PRO A 215 15.30 18.01 5.66
C PRO A 215 14.82 19.12 6.61
N GLU A 216 14.60 20.34 6.10
CA GLU A 216 14.15 21.47 6.92
C GLU A 216 12.70 21.28 7.37
N ARG A 217 11.83 20.85 6.46
CA ARG A 217 10.43 20.54 6.75
C ARG A 217 10.29 19.32 7.65
N ALA A 218 11.10 18.28 7.46
CA ALA A 218 11.14 17.13 8.34
C ALA A 218 11.54 17.53 9.78
N THR A 219 12.60 18.33 9.92
CA THR A 219 13.05 18.85 11.22
C THR A 219 11.98 19.69 11.90
N ARG A 220 11.30 20.56 11.14
CA ARG A 220 10.20 21.39 11.67
C ARG A 220 9.04 20.54 12.18
N ALA A 221 8.66 19.49 11.43
CA ALA A 221 7.58 18.58 11.81
C ALA A 221 7.91 17.82 13.11
N VAL A 222 9.14 17.28 13.22
CA VAL A 222 9.60 16.58 14.42
C VAL A 222 9.64 17.52 15.63
N ASN A 223 10.21 18.72 15.49
CA ASN A 223 10.28 19.69 16.57
C ASN A 223 8.90 20.12 17.07
N TRP A 224 7.91 20.23 16.17
CA TRP A 224 6.54 20.53 16.56
C TRP A 224 5.94 19.42 17.43
N VAL A 225 6.12 18.14 17.08
CA VAL A 225 5.61 17.02 17.87
C VAL A 225 6.34 16.91 19.22
N ILE A 226 7.68 17.04 19.22
CA ILE A 226 8.48 17.03 20.47
C ILE A 226 8.03 18.15 21.41
N ALA A 227 7.82 19.37 20.88
CA ALA A 227 7.34 20.50 21.69
C ALA A 227 5.91 20.26 22.23
N THR A 228 5.05 19.61 21.45
CA THR A 228 3.68 19.27 21.85
C THR A 228 3.69 18.24 22.98
N LEU A 229 4.44 17.14 22.83
CA LEU A 229 4.60 16.13 23.88
C LEU A 229 5.24 16.73 25.14
N GLY A 230 6.29 17.53 25.00
CA GLY A 230 6.93 18.22 26.12
C GLY A 230 6.03 19.26 26.80
N ALA A 231 5.01 19.78 26.12
CA ALA A 231 3.98 20.61 26.75
C ALA A 231 2.97 19.76 27.53
N ALA A 232 2.53 18.63 26.98
CA ALA A 232 1.62 17.68 27.64
C ALA A 232 2.24 17.11 28.93
N VAL A 233 3.49 16.66 28.88
CA VAL A 233 4.25 16.18 30.06
C VAL A 233 4.26 17.22 31.19
N ARG A 234 4.60 18.49 30.87
CA ARG A 234 4.61 19.58 31.87
C ARG A 234 3.23 19.97 32.37
N ALA A 235 2.17 19.68 31.60
CA ALA A 235 0.79 19.93 31.99
C ALA A 235 0.21 18.76 32.83
N GLY A 236 0.94 17.66 32.98
CA GLY A 236 0.45 16.45 33.64
C GLY A 236 -0.53 15.63 32.79
N ASP A 237 -0.60 15.90 31.49
CA ASP A 237 -1.46 15.19 30.52
C ASP A 237 -0.72 13.97 29.98
N GLY A 238 -0.71 12.92 30.80
CA GLY A 238 0.09 11.70 30.59
C GLY A 238 -0.65 10.57 29.90
N PRO A 239 0.10 9.56 29.41
CA PRO A 239 -0.47 8.40 28.72
C PRO A 239 -1.41 7.56 29.62
N GLY A 240 -1.37 7.72 30.95
CA GLY A 240 -2.29 7.09 31.89
C GLY A 240 -3.58 7.87 32.16
N GLY A 241 -3.78 9.04 31.54
CA GLY A 241 -4.99 9.83 31.69
C GLY A 241 -6.24 9.05 31.28
N GLU A 242 -7.19 8.86 32.21
CA GLU A 242 -8.53 8.39 31.86
C GLU A 242 -9.07 9.28 30.74
N PRO A 243 -9.60 8.71 29.64
CA PRO A 243 -10.35 9.50 28.68
C PRO A 243 -11.52 10.13 29.44
N ASP A 244 -11.49 11.45 29.54
CA ASP A 244 -12.42 12.31 30.26
C ASP A 244 -13.82 11.69 30.32
N GLY A 245 -14.22 11.26 31.53
CA GLY A 245 -15.43 10.52 31.79
C GLY A 245 -16.64 11.24 31.20
N GLY A 246 -17.33 10.57 30.27
CA GLY A 246 -18.66 10.97 29.83
C GLY A 246 -19.54 11.29 31.03
N PRO A 247 -20.41 12.32 30.94
CA PRO A 247 -21.06 12.91 32.10
C PRO A 247 -21.81 11.83 32.88
N GLY A 248 -21.45 11.69 34.16
CA GLY A 248 -22.06 10.75 35.07
C GLY A 248 -23.58 10.83 34.99
N GLU A 249 -24.19 9.73 34.53
CA GLU A 249 -25.60 9.48 34.80
C GLU A 249 -25.74 9.42 36.32
N ALA A 250 -26.24 10.52 36.87
CA ALA A 250 -26.73 10.60 38.22
C ALA A 250 -27.84 9.57 38.40
N SER A 251 -27.45 8.38 38.85
CA SER A 251 -28.33 7.45 39.54
C SER A 251 -28.84 8.15 40.81
N SER A 252 -29.96 8.84 40.67
CA SER A 252 -30.81 9.26 41.79
C SER A 252 -32.08 8.41 41.74
N ALA A 253 -31.93 7.17 42.21
CA ALA A 253 -33.04 6.38 42.69
C ALA A 253 -33.53 6.98 44.02
N GLY A 254 -34.82 7.35 44.04
CA GLY A 254 -35.76 7.26 45.15
C GLY A 254 -35.29 7.54 46.59
N SER A 255 -35.82 8.63 47.15
CA SER A 255 -36.43 8.63 48.49
C SER A 255 -37.33 9.87 48.62
N GLY A 256 -38.63 9.63 48.84
CA GLY A 256 -39.66 10.65 49.02
C GLY A 256 -41.04 10.16 48.60
#